data_AF-A0A482X4G0-F1
#
_entry.id   AF-A0A482X4G0-F1
#
_cell.length_a   1.000
_cell.length_b   1.000
_cell.length_c   1.000
_cell.angle_alpha   90.00
_cell.angle_beta   90.00
_cell.angle_gamma   90.00
#
_symmetry.space_group_name_H-M   'P 1'
#
loop_
_entity.id
_entity.type
_entity.pdbx_description
1 polymer ?
#
loop_
_entity_poly.entity_id
_entity_poly.type
_entity_poly.pdbx_seq_one_letter_code
_entity_poly.pdbx_strand_id
1 'polypeptide(L)'
;MEFEIIPSLSDTGYYGDTLALPKGDCQPCQCYPPGTQETADSEGGGSGPPVCDQLTGQCLCKPHVIGTNCDQCEPGYYNIISGEGCTACNCDPVGSVSKE
;
A
#
# COMPACT_ATOMS: atom_id res chain seq x y z
N MET A 1 16.55 32.69 -12.40
CA MET A 1 15.15 32.64 -11.89
C MET A 1 14.62 31.26 -12.28
N GLU A 2 15.33 30.23 -11.82
CA GLU A 2 14.83 28.88 -11.86
C GLU A 2 13.84 28.77 -10.69
N PHE A 3 12.59 28.51 -11.05
CA PHE A 3 11.57 28.13 -10.08
C PHE A 3 12.14 26.91 -9.35
N GLU A 4 12.56 27.07 -8.10
CA GLU A 4 12.71 25.94 -7.19
C GLU A 4 11.31 25.33 -7.09
N ILE A 5 11.06 24.30 -7.89
CA ILE A 5 9.96 23.38 -7.67
C ILE A 5 10.32 22.75 -6.34
N ILE A 6 9.86 23.35 -5.24
CA ILE A 6 9.93 22.76 -3.91
C ILE A 6 9.25 21.39 -4.10
N PRO A 7 9.97 20.25 -4.05
CA PRO A 7 9.32 18.96 -4.15
C PRO A 7 8.33 18.92 -2.99
N SER A 8 7.05 18.91 -3.34
CA SER A 8 5.96 18.81 -2.39
C SER A 8 6.30 17.67 -1.44
N LEU A 9 6.16 17.87 -0.12
CA LEU A 9 6.42 16.86 0.93
C LEU A 9 5.60 15.54 0.78
N SER A 10 4.92 15.36 -0.35
CA SER A 10 4.21 14.17 -0.79
C SER A 10 5.08 13.13 -1.50
N ASP A 11 6.39 13.33 -1.57
CA ASP A 11 7.34 12.49 -2.34
C ASP A 11 8.17 11.53 -1.46
N THR A 12 8.09 11.64 -0.13
CA THR A 12 9.12 11.04 0.75
C THR A 12 8.83 9.63 1.23
N GLY A 13 7.62 9.08 1.00
CA GLY A 13 7.25 7.75 1.51
C GLY A 13 7.24 7.68 3.04
N TYR A 14 6.78 8.75 3.69
CA TYR A 14 6.48 8.80 5.13
C TYR A 14 5.05 9.32 5.34
N TYR A 15 4.43 8.90 6.44
CA TYR A 15 3.12 9.36 6.90
C TYR A 15 3.20 9.79 8.37
N GLY A 16 2.29 10.65 8.81
CA GLY A 16 2.21 11.12 10.18
C GLY A 16 1.61 12.52 10.28
N ASP A 17 0.91 12.77 11.38
CA ASP A 17 0.31 14.07 11.67
C ASP A 17 1.28 14.92 12.51
N THR A 18 2.01 15.83 11.87
CA THR A 18 2.95 16.73 12.55
C THR A 18 2.30 17.69 13.56
N LEU A 19 0.96 17.77 13.58
CA LEU A 19 0.15 18.55 14.51
C LEU A 19 -0.37 17.69 15.69
N ALA A 20 -0.25 16.37 15.62
CA ALA A 20 -0.56 15.48 16.74
C ALA A 20 0.44 15.70 17.88
N LEU A 21 -0.08 16.02 19.07
CA LEU A 21 0.71 16.14 20.30
C LEU A 21 0.76 14.80 21.04
N PRO A 22 1.94 14.36 21.51
CA PRO A 22 3.23 15.06 21.50
C PRO A 22 4.04 14.75 20.22
N LYS A 23 4.35 15.78 19.41
CA LYS A 23 5.15 15.72 18.16
C LYS A 23 4.95 14.44 17.35
N GLY A 24 3.98 14.43 16.43
CA GLY A 24 3.74 13.30 15.55
C GLY A 24 5.02 12.86 14.83
N ASP A 25 5.45 11.64 15.14
CA ASP A 25 6.61 11.02 14.53
C ASP A 25 6.24 10.62 13.10
N CYS A 26 6.98 11.14 12.12
CA CYS A 26 6.83 10.71 10.73
C CYS A 26 7.32 9.26 10.61
N GLN A 27 6.41 8.35 10.27
CA GLN A 27 6.71 6.94 10.08
C GLN A 27 6.90 6.62 8.61
N PRO A 28 7.89 5.78 8.24
CA PRO A 28 8.06 5.36 6.86
C PRO A 28 6.87 4.51 6.41
N CYS A 29 6.48 4.67 5.15
CA CYS A 29 5.53 3.76 4.50
C CYS A 29 6.16 2.37 4.41
N GLN A 30 5.41 1.34 4.81
CA GLN A 30 5.85 -0.06 4.77
C GLN A 30 5.02 -0.88 3.78
N CYS A 31 4.70 -0.29 2.62
CA CYS A 31 3.89 -0.96 1.60
C CYS A 31 4.57 -2.24 1.09
N TYR A 32 3.80 -3.33 1.03
CA TYR A 32 4.23 -4.60 0.50
C TYR A 32 4.17 -4.59 -1.03
N PRO A 33 5.30 -4.63 -1.76
CA PRO A 33 5.31 -4.39 -3.20
C PRO A 33 4.43 -5.35 -4.03
N PRO A 34 4.39 -6.67 -3.74
CA PRO A 34 3.50 -7.57 -4.48
C PRO A 34 2.01 -7.25 -4.32
N GLY A 35 1.61 -6.69 -3.18
CA GLY A 35 0.24 -6.29 -2.89
C GLY A 35 -0.11 -4.83 -3.18
N THR A 36 0.88 -4.00 -3.53
CA THR A 36 0.71 -2.56 -3.77
C THR A 36 0.70 -2.25 -5.27
N GLN A 37 -0.13 -1.31 -5.69
CA GLN A 37 -0.18 -0.83 -7.07
C GLN A 37 1.08 -0.01 -7.38
N GLU A 38 1.71 -0.28 -8.53
CA GLU A 38 2.82 0.53 -9.02
C GLU A 38 2.24 1.86 -9.50
N THR A 39 2.51 2.96 -8.79
CA THR A 39 1.98 4.27 -9.17
C THR A 39 2.78 4.81 -10.36
N ALA A 40 2.07 5.18 -11.42
CA ALA A 40 2.63 5.48 -12.74
C ALA A 40 3.25 6.91 -12.85
N ASP A 41 3.49 7.57 -11.73
CA ASP A 41 4.12 8.89 -11.63
C ASP A 41 5.66 8.85 -11.56
N SER A 42 6.27 7.66 -11.60
CA SER A 42 7.71 7.55 -11.80
C SER A 42 8.03 7.48 -13.29
N GLU A 43 8.43 8.62 -13.86
CA GLU A 43 9.15 8.65 -15.14
C GLU A 43 10.45 7.84 -15.01
N GLY A 44 10.37 6.55 -15.30
CA GLY A 44 11.51 5.68 -15.58
C GLY A 44 12.38 5.29 -14.39
N GLY A 45 12.00 4.21 -13.71
CA GLY A 45 12.92 3.41 -12.89
C GLY A 45 12.50 3.32 -11.43
N GLY A 46 11.90 2.21 -11.05
CA GLY A 46 11.43 1.90 -9.69
C GLY A 46 12.55 1.97 -8.65
N SER A 47 12.75 3.14 -8.07
CA SER A 47 13.59 3.39 -6.89
C SER A 47 13.04 4.55 -6.06
N GLY A 48 11.77 4.92 -6.24
CA GLY A 48 11.05 5.82 -5.35
C GLY A 48 10.61 5.09 -4.08
N PRO A 49 10.58 5.77 -2.91
CA PRO A 49 10.03 5.19 -1.70
C PRO A 49 8.54 4.88 -1.91
N PRO A 50 8.00 3.81 -1.30
CA PRO A 50 6.60 3.45 -1.45
C PRO A 50 5.71 4.61 -0.99
N VAL A 51 4.78 5.03 -1.85
CA VAL A 51 3.86 6.13 -1.55
C VAL A 51 2.64 5.57 -0.81
N CYS A 52 2.35 6.16 0.36
CA CYS A 52 1.16 5.88 1.15
C CYS A 52 0.48 7.18 1.58
N ASP A 53 -0.78 7.10 1.99
CA ASP A 53 -1.54 8.25 2.45
C ASP A 53 -0.85 8.91 3.66
N GLN A 54 -0.64 10.22 3.59
CA GLN A 54 0.20 10.95 4.56
C GLN A 54 -0.40 11.02 5.97
N LEU A 55 -1.71 10.81 6.12
CA LEU A 55 -2.37 10.86 7.42
C LEU A 55 -2.55 9.47 8.02
N THR A 56 -2.94 8.50 7.19
CA THR A 56 -3.34 7.16 7.62
C THR A 56 -2.26 6.11 7.40
N GLY A 57 -1.27 6.39 6.56
CA GLY A 57 -0.27 5.42 6.12
C GLY A 57 -0.81 4.38 5.13
N GLN A 58 -2.05 4.53 4.64
CA GLN A 58 -2.67 3.56 3.76
C GLN A 58 -1.99 3.54 2.39
N CYS A 59 -1.44 2.38 2.03
CA CYS A 59 -0.90 2.10 0.71
C CYS A 59 -2.02 1.83 -0.30
N LEU A 60 -1.74 2.06 -1.59
CA LEU A 60 -2.70 1.77 -2.66
C LEU A 60 -2.67 0.27 -2.99
N CYS A 61 -3.60 -0.49 -2.42
CA CYS A 61 -3.62 -1.95 -2.57
C CYS A 61 -4.12 -2.41 -3.94
N LYS A 62 -3.55 -3.50 -4.43
CA LYS A 62 -4.03 -4.25 -5.60
C LYS A 62 -5.39 -4.92 -5.31
N PRO A 63 -6.10 -5.40 -6.35
CA PRO A 63 -7.38 -6.08 -6.17
C PRO A 63 -7.28 -7.21 -5.15
N HIS A 64 -8.25 -7.25 -4.24
CA HIS A 64 -8.39 -8.27 -3.20
C HIS A 64 -7.25 -8.36 -2.17
N VAL A 65 -6.48 -7.28 -2.06
CA VAL A 65 -5.46 -7.09 -1.03
C VAL A 65 -5.96 -6.06 -0.03
N ILE A 66 -5.76 -6.33 1.27
CA ILE A 66 -6.17 -5.50 2.40
C ILE A 66 -5.00 -5.24 3.36
N GLY A 67 -5.26 -4.37 4.32
CA GLY A 67 -4.29 -3.89 5.32
C GLY A 67 -3.67 -2.55 4.93
N THR A 68 -3.21 -1.80 5.92
CA THR A 68 -2.55 -0.50 5.73
C THR A 68 -1.33 -0.63 4.81
N ASN A 69 -0.62 -1.75 4.92
CA ASN A 69 0.59 -2.06 4.16
C ASN A 69 0.34 -2.93 2.91
N CYS A 70 -0.91 -3.28 2.60
CA CYS A 70 -1.25 -4.19 1.50
C CYS A 70 -0.53 -5.56 1.56
N ASP A 71 -0.41 -6.14 2.75
CA ASP A 71 0.34 -7.36 3.03
C ASP A 71 -0.55 -8.61 3.20
N GLN A 72 -1.87 -8.47 3.09
CA GLN A 72 -2.83 -9.54 3.34
C GLN A 72 -3.87 -9.64 2.24
N CYS A 73 -4.33 -10.86 1.95
CA CYS A 73 -5.49 -11.06 1.07
C CYS A 73 -6.81 -10.89 1.84
N GLU A 74 -7.85 -10.45 1.14
CA GLU A 74 -9.21 -10.54 1.65
C GLU A 74 -9.57 -11.99 2.03
N PRO A 75 -10.47 -12.20 3.01
CA PRO A 75 -11.02 -13.52 3.28
C PRO A 75 -11.55 -14.17 2.00
N GLY A 76 -11.19 -15.44 1.78
CA GLY A 76 -11.54 -16.14 0.55
C GLY A 76 -10.64 -15.84 -0.65
N TYR A 77 -9.52 -15.12 -0.47
CA TYR A 77 -8.53 -14.88 -1.52
C TYR A 77 -7.11 -15.34 -1.10
N TYR A 78 -6.26 -15.62 -2.07
CA TYR A 78 -4.89 -16.12 -1.87
C TYR A 78 -3.92 -15.64 -2.96
N ASN A 79 -2.64 -16.04 -2.89
CA ASN A 79 -1.63 -15.80 -3.91
C ASN A 79 -1.24 -14.31 -4.16
N ILE A 80 -1.07 -13.53 -3.09
CA ILE A 80 -0.59 -12.14 -3.14
C ILE A 80 0.78 -11.97 -3.83
N ILE A 81 1.63 -13.01 -3.78
CA ILE A 81 3.00 -12.99 -4.33
C ILE A 81 3.00 -12.96 -5.87
N SER A 82 1.84 -13.23 -6.51
CA SER A 82 1.68 -13.08 -7.96
C SER A 82 2.04 -11.68 -8.47
N GLY A 83 1.89 -10.66 -7.62
CA GLY A 83 2.08 -9.28 -8.01
C GLY A 83 0.90 -8.68 -8.77
N GLU A 84 -0.20 -9.41 -8.98
CA GLU A 84 -1.40 -8.90 -9.68
C GLU A 84 -2.57 -8.62 -8.72
N GLY A 85 -2.40 -8.93 -7.44
CA GLY A 85 -3.45 -8.93 -6.43
C GLY A 85 -3.71 -10.35 -5.91
N CYS A 86 -4.79 -10.53 -5.16
CA CYS A 86 -5.16 -11.86 -4.67
C CYS A 86 -6.19 -12.53 -5.57
N THR A 87 -6.05 -13.85 -5.72
CA THR A 87 -6.91 -14.73 -6.50
C THR A 87 -8.00 -15.32 -5.61
N ALA A 88 -9.24 -15.37 -6.08
CA ALA A 88 -10.34 -15.97 -5.33
C ALA A 88 -10.12 -17.47 -5.10
N CYS A 89 -10.37 -17.93 -3.88
CA CYS A 89 -10.39 -19.34 -3.53
C CYS A 89 -11.56 -20.03 -4.25
N ASN A 90 -11.26 -21.03 -5.06
CA ASN A 90 -12.27 -21.96 -5.60
C ASN A 90 -12.54 -23.10 -4.60
N CYS A 91 -12.80 -22.73 -3.33
CA CYS A 91 -13.10 -23.68 -2.28
C CYS A 91 -14.51 -24.25 -2.49
N ASP A 92 -14.62 -25.58 -2.63
CA ASP A 92 -15.92 -26.24 -2.74
C ASP A 92 -16.70 -26.04 -1.42
N PRO A 93 -17.88 -25.38 -1.43
CA PRO A 93 -18.63 -25.10 -0.21
C PRO A 93 -19.20 -26.37 0.45
N VAL A 94 -19.26 -27.50 -0.26
CA VAL A 94 -19.68 -28.80 0.28
C VAL A 94 -18.58 -29.45 1.13
N GLY A 95 -17.30 -29.17 0.81
CA GLY A 95 -16.14 -29.76 1.50
C GLY A 95 -15.34 -28.80 2.38
N SER A 96 -15.55 -27.49 2.24
CA SER A 96 -14.75 -26.47 2.93
C SER A 96 -15.40 -26.08 4.26
N VAL A 97 -14.60 -26.10 5.33
CA VAL A 97 -15.07 -25.77 6.71
C VAL A 97 -15.15 -24.26 6.98
N SER A 98 -14.81 -23.43 6.01
CA SER A 98 -14.83 -21.97 6.13
C SER A 98 -16.25 -21.46 5.87
N LYS A 99 -17.07 -21.38 6.93
CA LYS A 99 -18.24 -20.50 6.95
C LYS A 99 -17.78 -19.12 7.43
N GLU A 100 -18.08 -18.11 6.63
CA GLU A 100 -18.05 -16.71 7.04
C GLU A 100 -19.33 -16.38 7.82
#